data_AF-A0A661FQ17-F1
#
_entry.id   AF-A0A661FQ17-F1
#
_cell.length_a   1.000
_cell.length_b   1.000
_cell.length_c   1.000
_cell.angle_alpha   90.00
_cell.angle_beta   90.00
_cell.angle_gamma   90.00
#
_symmetry.space_group_name_H-M   'P 1'
#
loop_
_entity.id
_entity.type
_entity.pdbx_description
1 polymer ?
#
loop_
_entity_poly.entity_id
_entity_poly.type
_entity_poly.pdbx_seq_one_letter_code
_entity_poly.pdbx_strand_id
1 'polypeptide(L)'
;YDLEGGWDEQKSTFAYKVISQLGQYSPNLTSLVVDHEFLTPRDIEEQFHAVQGHWHHGDLTIHQSFMMRPLHGAAQYDTPVNGLFLCGAGSHPGGGLTGLPGQNAAKRVLKLRGAK
;
A
#
# COMPACT_ATOMS: atom_id res chain seq x y z
N TYR A 1 -5.00 -13.84 2.01
CA TYR A 1 -4.71 -13.45 0.60
C TYR A 1 -4.12 -14.63 -0.16
N ASP A 2 -4.31 -15.85 0.36
CA ASP A 2 -3.84 -17.08 -0.27
C ASP A 2 -4.81 -17.50 -1.35
N LEU A 3 -4.25 -17.95 -2.47
CA LEU A 3 -4.99 -18.49 -3.59
C LEU A 3 -5.15 -20.00 -3.42
N GLU A 4 -6.30 -20.55 -3.76
CA GLU A 4 -6.48 -22.00 -3.84
C GLU A 4 -5.52 -22.59 -4.88
N GLY A 5 -4.71 -23.56 -4.48
CA GLY A 5 -3.60 -24.08 -5.30
C GLY A 5 -2.31 -23.23 -5.26
N GLY A 6 -2.26 -22.17 -4.46
CA GLY A 6 -1.06 -21.38 -4.21
C GLY A 6 -0.71 -20.38 -5.32
N TRP A 7 -0.06 -19.28 -4.92
CA TRP A 7 0.36 -18.24 -5.85
C TRP A 7 1.46 -18.71 -6.79
N ASP A 8 2.43 -19.48 -6.29
CA ASP A 8 3.60 -19.90 -7.08
C ASP A 8 3.21 -20.71 -8.32
N GLU A 9 2.21 -21.59 -8.20
CA GLU A 9 1.74 -22.43 -9.30
C GLU A 9 0.82 -21.68 -10.28
N GLN A 10 0.04 -20.72 -9.78
CA GLN A 10 -1.00 -20.03 -10.56
C GLN A 10 -0.54 -18.68 -11.14
N LYS A 11 0.63 -18.18 -10.71
CA LYS A 11 1.16 -16.84 -11.05
C LYS A 11 1.17 -16.58 -12.56
N SER A 12 1.79 -17.47 -13.32
CA SER A 12 1.91 -17.32 -14.79
C SER A 12 0.55 -17.43 -15.48
N THR A 13 -0.32 -18.34 -15.02
CA THR A 13 -1.67 -18.47 -15.56
C THR A 13 -2.50 -17.22 -15.32
N PHE A 14 -2.41 -16.63 -14.13
CA PHE A 14 -3.09 -15.38 -13.80
C PHE A 14 -2.55 -14.21 -14.62
N ALA A 15 -1.23 -14.08 -14.75
CA ALA A 15 -0.60 -13.04 -15.57
C ALA A 15 -1.08 -13.09 -17.03
N TYR A 16 -1.11 -14.29 -17.64
CA TYR A 16 -1.60 -14.45 -19.01
C TYR A 16 -3.10 -14.14 -19.15
N LYS A 17 -3.92 -14.48 -18.14
CA LYS A 17 -5.34 -14.09 -18.12
C LYS A 17 -5.50 -12.56 -18.14
N VAL A 18 -4.71 -11.83 -17.34
CA VAL A 18 -4.73 -10.36 -17.31
C VAL A 18 -4.30 -9.79 -18.67
N ILE A 19 -3.19 -10.26 -19.24
CA ILE A 19 -2.71 -9.82 -20.57
C ILE A 19 -3.76 -10.10 -21.64
N SER A 20 -4.36 -11.28 -21.65
CA SER A 20 -5.39 -11.65 -22.60
C SER A 20 -6.65 -10.79 -22.47
N GLN A 21 -7.03 -10.37 -21.27
CA GLN A 21 -8.15 -9.44 -21.05
C GLN A 21 -7.81 -8.05 -21.61
N LEU A 22 -6.61 -7.54 -21.36
CA LEU A 22 -6.15 -6.26 -21.94
C LEU A 22 -6.12 -6.32 -23.48
N GLY A 23 -5.75 -7.46 -24.06
CA GLY A 23 -5.76 -7.67 -25.51
C GLY A 23 -7.13 -7.55 -26.18
N GLN A 24 -8.23 -7.70 -25.43
CA GLN A 24 -9.59 -7.43 -25.95
C GLN A 24 -9.81 -5.94 -26.26
N TYR A 25 -9.09 -5.05 -25.56
CA TYR A 25 -9.18 -3.60 -25.71
C TYR A 25 -7.98 -3.00 -26.46
N SER A 26 -6.87 -3.73 -26.55
CA SER A 26 -5.66 -3.33 -27.28
C SER A 26 -5.26 -4.43 -28.28
N PRO A 27 -5.77 -4.35 -29.53
CA PRO A 27 -5.45 -5.34 -30.56
C PRO A 27 -3.93 -5.45 -30.76
N ASN A 28 -3.44 -6.69 -30.90
CA ASN A 28 -2.02 -7.06 -31.02
C ASN A 28 -1.19 -6.97 -29.72
N LEU A 29 -1.74 -6.53 -28.59
CA LEU A 29 -0.97 -6.44 -27.34
C LEU A 29 -0.24 -7.75 -27.02
N THR A 30 -0.95 -8.88 -27.03
CA THR A 30 -0.40 -10.20 -26.68
C THR A 30 0.79 -10.59 -27.56
N SER A 31 0.79 -10.23 -28.85
CA SER A 31 1.91 -10.53 -29.75
C SER A 31 3.09 -9.56 -29.62
N LEU A 32 2.90 -8.43 -28.92
CA LEU A 32 3.93 -7.42 -28.68
C LEU A 32 4.64 -7.59 -27.33
N VAL A 33 4.11 -8.44 -26.44
CA VAL A 33 4.74 -8.71 -25.14
C VAL A 33 6.03 -9.50 -25.37
N VAL A 34 7.17 -8.88 -25.07
CA VAL A 34 8.51 -9.52 -25.10
C VAL A 34 8.83 -10.17 -23.76
N ASP A 35 8.42 -9.53 -22.67
CA ASP A 35 8.62 -10.03 -21.31
C ASP A 35 7.52 -9.47 -20.39
N HIS A 36 7.31 -10.09 -19.23
CA HIS A 36 6.38 -9.63 -18.22
C HIS A 36 6.83 -10.00 -16.81
N GLU A 37 6.61 -9.10 -15.87
CA GLU A 37 6.70 -9.38 -14.44
C GLU A 37 5.31 -9.29 -13.82
N PHE A 38 5.01 -10.25 -12.95
CA PHE A 38 3.82 -10.22 -12.12
C PHE A 38 4.25 -10.27 -10.67
N LEU A 39 3.74 -9.37 -9.83
CA LEU A 39 3.99 -9.37 -8.40
C LEU A 39 2.72 -9.80 -7.68
N THR A 40 2.79 -10.93 -7.00
CA THR A 40 1.71 -11.45 -6.14
C THR A 40 1.67 -10.68 -4.83
N PRO A 41 0.57 -10.76 -4.05
CA PRO A 41 0.53 -10.15 -2.72
C PRO A 41 1.71 -10.58 -1.82
N ARG A 42 2.16 -11.83 -1.96
CA ARG A 42 3.32 -12.37 -1.24
C ARG A 42 4.62 -11.74 -1.71
N ASP A 43 4.84 -11.63 -3.03
CA ASP A 43 6.03 -10.95 -3.56
C ASP A 43 6.11 -9.50 -3.04
N ILE A 44 4.97 -8.80 -3.01
CA ILE A 44 4.90 -7.41 -2.54
C ILE A 44 5.20 -7.32 -1.02
N GLU A 45 4.66 -8.25 -0.23
CA GLU A 45 4.93 -8.33 1.20
C GLU A 45 6.42 -8.60 1.49
N GLU A 46 7.03 -9.53 0.76
CA GLU A 46 8.43 -9.90 0.93
C GLU A 46 9.39 -8.78 0.47
N GLN A 47 9.11 -8.14 -0.67
CA GLN A 47 10.00 -7.13 -1.26
C GLN A 47 9.85 -5.74 -0.63
N PHE A 48 8.62 -5.34 -0.29
CA PHE A 48 8.32 -3.96 0.13
C PHE A 48 7.84 -3.86 1.57
N HIS A 49 7.77 -4.97 2.29
CA HIS A 49 7.24 -5.02 3.67
C HIS A 49 5.81 -4.49 3.79
N ALA A 50 5.04 -4.59 2.71
CA ALA A 50 3.63 -4.22 2.67
C ALA A 50 2.79 -5.47 2.92
N VAL A 51 2.40 -5.66 4.18
CA VAL A 51 1.66 -6.86 4.64
C VAL A 51 0.41 -7.06 3.78
N GLN A 52 0.20 -8.29 3.32
CA GLN A 52 -0.83 -8.75 2.39
C GLN A 52 -0.79 -8.08 1.01
N GLY A 53 0.33 -7.45 0.64
CA GLY A 53 0.48 -6.69 -0.60
C GLY A 53 -0.24 -5.34 -0.61
N HIS A 54 -0.73 -4.85 0.54
CA HIS A 54 -1.52 -3.62 0.56
C HIS A 54 -0.63 -2.39 0.56
N TRP A 55 -0.44 -1.75 -0.59
CA TRP A 55 0.42 -0.56 -0.75
C TRP A 55 0.06 0.67 0.10
N HIS A 56 -1.21 0.82 0.53
CA HIS A 56 -1.56 1.84 1.53
C HIS A 56 -1.32 1.40 2.99
N HIS A 57 -0.88 0.17 3.25
CA HIS A 57 -0.66 -0.43 4.59
C HIS A 57 -1.93 -0.43 5.47
N GLY A 58 -3.10 -0.55 4.85
CA GLY A 58 -4.42 -0.49 5.50
C GLY A 58 -5.49 -0.04 4.51
N ASP A 59 -6.73 -0.50 4.70
CA ASP A 59 -7.86 -0.26 3.83
C ASP A 59 -8.27 1.24 3.80
N LEU A 60 -8.95 1.67 2.74
CA LEU A 60 -9.46 3.04 2.57
C LEU A 60 -10.96 3.16 2.90
N THR A 61 -11.49 2.19 3.63
CA THR A 61 -12.83 2.26 4.19
C THR A 61 -12.92 3.32 5.29
N ILE A 62 -14.14 3.76 5.59
CA ILE A 62 -14.39 4.87 6.52
C ILE A 62 -13.83 4.63 7.93
N HIS A 63 -13.84 3.37 8.38
CA HIS A 63 -13.33 2.97 9.68
C HIS A 63 -11.80 2.88 9.74
N GLN A 64 -11.10 2.93 8.60
CA GLN A 64 -9.64 3.04 8.49
C GLN A 64 -9.19 4.34 7.83
N SER A 65 -10.03 5.38 7.95
CA SER A 65 -9.80 6.71 7.39
C SER A 65 -9.80 7.80 8.47
N PHE A 66 -9.31 8.99 8.12
CA PHE A 66 -9.24 10.16 9.00
C PHE A 66 -8.59 9.85 10.36
N MET A 67 -9.26 10.21 11.46
CA MET A 67 -8.81 10.05 12.83
C MET A 67 -8.84 8.60 13.32
N MET A 68 -9.28 7.66 12.48
CA MET A 68 -9.30 6.23 12.79
C MET A 68 -8.05 5.51 12.26
N ARG A 69 -7.27 6.16 11.39
CA ARG A 69 -6.12 5.57 10.70
C ARG A 69 -4.79 5.92 11.38
N PRO A 70 -3.88 4.97 11.67
CA PRO A 70 -4.03 3.51 11.46
C PRO A 70 -4.83 2.83 12.56
N LEU A 71 -4.84 3.39 13.77
CA LEU A 71 -5.59 2.92 14.93
C LEU A 71 -5.77 4.06 15.94
N HIS A 72 -6.75 3.91 16.83
CA HIS A 72 -6.99 4.86 17.92
C HIS A 72 -5.75 5.05 18.79
N GLY A 73 -5.36 6.30 19.04
CA GLY A 73 -4.17 6.65 19.81
C GLY A 73 -2.89 6.82 18.98
N ALA A 74 -2.90 6.47 17.69
CA ALA A 74 -1.80 6.72 16.75
C ALA A 74 -2.22 7.55 15.51
N ALA A 75 -3.49 7.95 15.44
CA ALA A 75 -4.08 8.53 14.23
C ALA A 75 -3.75 10.01 13.98
N GLN A 76 -3.05 10.67 14.92
CA GLN A 76 -2.61 12.06 14.81
C GLN A 76 -1.10 12.18 14.64
N TYR A 77 -0.49 11.15 14.02
CA TYR A 77 0.93 11.04 13.70
C TYR A 77 1.85 10.85 14.90
N ASP A 78 1.48 11.23 16.11
CA ASP A 78 2.14 10.81 17.34
C ASP A 78 1.60 9.46 17.83
N THR A 79 2.48 8.66 18.41
CA THR A 79 2.14 7.35 18.98
C THR A 79 2.20 7.39 20.50
N PRO A 80 1.66 6.36 21.20
CA PRO A 80 1.84 6.24 22.65
C PRO A 80 3.30 6.10 23.11
N VAL A 81 4.22 5.78 22.19
CA VAL A 81 5.66 5.73 22.47
C VAL A 81 6.26 7.12 22.29
N ASN A 82 6.81 7.66 23.38
CA ASN A 82 7.38 9.00 23.39
C ASN A 82 8.47 9.18 22.32
N GLY A 83 8.28 10.17 21.46
CA GLY A 83 9.23 10.50 20.39
C GLY A 83 9.08 9.66 19.12
N LEU A 84 8.14 8.71 19.06
CA LEU A 84 7.85 7.93 17.86
C LEU A 84 6.65 8.52 17.11
N PHE A 85 6.83 8.75 15.81
CA PHE A 85 5.84 9.33 14.92
C PHE A 85 5.63 8.46 13.68
N LEU A 86 4.40 8.44 13.17
CA LEU A 86 4.03 7.76 11.92
C LEU A 86 3.94 8.76 10.78
N CYS A 87 4.61 8.46 9.67
CA CYS A 87 4.73 9.36 8.51
C CYS A 87 4.53 8.67 7.16
N GLY A 88 4.15 7.39 7.17
CA GLY A 88 4.08 6.54 5.98
C GLY A 88 2.66 6.36 5.42
N ALA A 89 2.54 5.46 4.44
CA ALA A 89 1.29 5.15 3.75
C ALA A 89 0.14 4.69 4.68
N GLY A 90 0.50 4.07 5.81
CA GLY A 90 -0.43 3.64 6.85
C GLY A 90 -1.02 4.78 7.68
N SER A 91 -0.56 6.03 7.54
CA SER A 91 -1.12 7.20 8.22
C SER A 91 -2.08 7.97 7.30
N HIS A 92 -3.01 8.73 7.87
CA HIS A 92 -3.88 9.61 7.09
C HIS A 92 -3.03 10.63 6.28
N PRO A 93 -3.42 11.02 5.04
CA PRO A 93 -4.58 10.60 4.25
C PRO A 93 -4.46 9.26 3.52
N GLY A 94 -3.38 8.52 3.75
CA GLY A 94 -3.05 7.29 3.05
C GLY A 94 -1.78 7.45 2.22
N GLY A 95 -1.33 6.33 1.66
CA GLY A 95 -0.20 6.28 0.73
C GLY A 95 -0.39 7.03 -0.59
N GLY A 96 0.62 6.91 -1.46
CA GLY A 96 0.72 7.58 -2.75
C GLY A 96 1.85 8.60 -2.80
N LEU A 97 2.07 9.20 -3.98
CA LEU A 97 3.16 10.16 -4.23
C LEU A 97 2.88 11.58 -3.67
N THR A 98 1.88 11.75 -2.81
CA THR A 98 1.44 13.06 -2.32
C THR A 98 2.38 13.66 -1.27
N GLY A 99 3.11 12.81 -0.53
CA GLY A 99 3.96 13.22 0.59
C GLY A 99 3.18 13.77 1.81
N LEU A 100 1.85 13.74 1.80
CA LEU A 100 1.01 14.33 2.83
C LEU A 100 1.20 13.70 4.22
N PRO A 101 1.29 12.36 4.38
CA PRO A 101 1.53 11.76 5.70
C PRO A 101 2.83 12.25 6.34
N GLY A 102 3.90 12.36 5.54
CA GLY A 102 5.19 12.88 5.99
C GLY A 102 5.14 14.36 6.39
N GLN A 103 4.49 15.19 5.57
CA GLN A 103 4.31 16.61 5.89
C GLN A 103 3.52 16.80 7.19
N ASN A 104 2.45 16.03 7.39
CA ASN A 104 1.61 16.16 8.56
C ASN A 104 2.30 15.65 9.84
N ALA A 105 3.06 14.55 9.75
CA ALA A 105 3.91 14.09 10.83
C ALA A 105 4.94 15.15 11.24
N ALA A 106 5.61 15.78 10.27
CA ALA A 106 6.56 16.86 10.54
C ALA A 106 5.89 18.06 11.25
N LYS A 107 4.71 18.48 10.79
CA LYS A 107 3.91 19.53 11.47
C LYS A 107 3.56 19.14 12.91
N ARG A 108 3.20 17.88 13.15
CA ARG A 108 2.91 17.36 14.50
C ARG A 108 4.14 17.44 15.41
N VAL A 109 5.30 17.01 14.93
CA VAL A 109 6.58 17.10 15.64
C VAL A 109 6.91 18.54 16.02
N LEU A 110 6.80 19.47 15.07
CA LEU A 110 7.06 20.90 15.32
C LEU A 110 6.12 21.48 16.37
N LYS A 111 4.82 21.15 16.30
CA LYS A 111 3.82 21.60 17.28
C LYS A 111 4.13 21.12 18.69
N LEU A 112 4.56 19.85 18.86
CA LEU A 112 4.90 19.30 20.18
C LEU A 112 6.22 19.86 20.73
N ARG A 113 7.18 20.20 19.87
CA ARG A 113 8.46 20.80 20.28
C ARG A 113 8.33 22.28 20.63
N GLY A 114 7.47 23.02 19.93
CA GLY A 114 7.19 24.43 20.19
C GLY A 114 6.16 24.70 21.30
N ALA A 115 5.53 23.66 21.84
CA ALA A 115 4.62 23.75 22.99
C ALA A 115 5.35 23.59 24.35
N LYS A 116 6.68 23.73 24.35
CA LYS A 116 7.48 23.85 25.58
C LYS A 116 7.67 25.31 25.94
#